data_AF-A0A3B9A7N8-F1
#
_entry.id   AF-A0A3B9A7N8-F1
#
_cell.length_a   1.000
_cell.length_b   1.000
_cell.length_c   1.000
_cell.angle_alpha   90.00
_cell.angle_beta   90.00
_cell.angle_gamma   90.00
#
_symmetry.space_group_name_H-M   'P 1'
#
loop_
_entity.id
_entity.type
_entity.pdbx_description
1 polymer ?
#
loop_
_entity_poly.entity_id
_entity_poly.type
_entity_poly.pdbx_seq_one_letter_code
_entity_poly.pdbx_strand_id
1 'polypeptide(L)' 'MLRSMFTAISALNLHQNYLDVVANNLANANTTGFKASRVLFHDQFSQLMNPGASPSS' A
#
# COMPACT_ATOMS: atom_id res chain seq x y z
N MET A 1 19.53 -4.58 2.17
CA MET A 1 19.00 -3.48 3.01
C MET A 1 18.29 -2.39 2.22
N LEU A 2 18.72 -2.03 1.00
CA LEU A 2 18.00 -1.04 0.18
C LEU A 2 16.56 -1.46 -0.16
N ARG A 3 16.34 -2.70 -0.62
CA ARG A 3 14.99 -3.18 -0.97
C ARG A 3 14.02 -3.18 0.22
N SER A 4 14.48 -3.56 1.41
CA SER A 4 13.68 -3.54 2.65
C SER A 4 13.37 -2.12 3.11
N MET A 5 14.30 -1.17 2.95
CA MET A 5 14.05 0.26 3.20
C MET A 5 13.02 0.83 2.23
N PHE A 6 13.12 0.51 0.93
CA PHE A 6 12.12 0.92 -0.05
C PHE A 6 10.74 0.33 0.27
N THR A 7 10.64 -0.95 0.64
CA THR A 7 9.38 -1.55 1.09
C THR A 7 8.84 -0.86 2.35
N ALA A 8 9.69 -0.54 3.34
CA ALA A 8 9.28 0.15 4.56
C ALA A 8 8.78 1.57 4.29
N ILE A 9 9.47 2.33 3.43
CA ILE A 9 9.06 3.69 3.04
C ILE A 9 7.75 3.66 2.26
N SER A 10 7.59 2.71 1.31
CA SER A 10 6.33 2.52 0.59
C SER A 10 5.18 2.16 1.54
N ALA A 11 5.41 1.28 2.51
CA ALA A 11 4.42 0.93 3.51
C ALA A 11 4.02 2.14 4.37
N LEU A 12 4.98 2.96 4.81
CA LEU A 12 4.72 4.19 5.55
C LEU A 12 3.92 5.21 4.74
N ASN A 13 4.20 5.36 3.45
CA ASN A 13 3.47 6.28 2.58
C ASN A 13 2.02 5.83 2.35
N LEU A 14 1.82 4.53 2.13
CA LEU A 14 0.48 3.94 2.05
C LEU A 14 -0.30 4.12 3.35
N HIS A 15 0.37 3.99 4.49
CA HIS A 15 -0.24 4.21 5.80
C HIS A 15 -0.62 5.68 6.02
N GLN A 16 0.21 6.63 5.58
CA GLN A 16 -0.12 8.06 5.60
C GLN A 16 -1.38 8.34 4.78
N ASN A 17 -1.46 7.83 3.55
CA ASN A 17 -2.65 7.97 2.70
C ASN A 17 -3.92 7.39 3.36
N TYR A 18 -3.80 6.23 4.01
CA TYR A 18 -4.91 5.65 4.76
C TYR A 18 -5.35 6.55 5.91
N LEU A 19 -4.41 7.09 6.69
CA LEU A 19 -4.71 8.00 7.80
C LEU A 19 -5.37 9.29 7.31
N ASP A 20 -4.94 9.82 6.16
CA ASP A 20 -5.55 11.02 5.56
C ASP A 20 -7.01 10.77 5.16
N VAL A 21 -7.31 9.61 4.58
CA VAL A 21 -8.69 9.23 4.24
C VAL A 21 -9.54 9.04 5.49
N VAL A 22 -9.00 8.41 6.54
CA VAL A 22 -9.69 8.26 7.83
C VAL A 22 -9.94 9.63 8.47
N ALA A 23 -8.95 10.52 8.47
CA ALA A 23 -9.07 11.86 9.01
C ALA A 23 -10.13 12.68 8.25
N ASN A 24 -10.16 12.60 6.91
CA ASN A 24 -11.16 13.26 6.10
C ASN A 24 -12.57 12.74 6.37
N ASN A 25 -12.74 11.42 6.48
CA ASN A 25 -14.03 10.81 6.82
C ASN A 25 -14.50 11.23 8.21
N LEU A 26 -13.59 11.26 9.19
CA LEU A 26 -13.91 11.66 10.57
C LEU A 26 -14.31 13.13 10.65
N ALA A 27 -13.55 14.01 9.98
CA ALA A 27 -13.85 15.44 9.93
C ALA A 27 -15.22 15.72 9.30
N ASN A 28 -15.67 14.89 8.36
CA ASN A 28 -16.94 15.06 7.65
C ASN A 28 -18.05 14.11 8.13
N ALA A 29 -17.88 13.40 9.24
CA ALA A 29 -18.82 12.39 9.71
C ALA A 29 -20.24 12.94 9.97
N ASN A 30 -20.37 14.23 10.30
CA ASN A 30 -21.65 14.90 10.56
C ASN A 30 -22.13 15.77 9.39
N THR A 31 -21.41 15.79 8.27
CA THR A 31 -21.79 16.58 7.09
C THR A 31 -22.89 15.84 6.32
N THR A 32 -24.07 16.45 6.22
CA THR A 32 -25.21 15.83 5.52
C THR A 32 -24.91 15.60 4.04
N GLY A 33 -25.12 14.38 3.55
CA GLY A 33 -24.85 14.03 2.15
C GLY A 33 -23.40 13.65 1.85
N PHE A 34 -22.51 13.64 2.85
CA PHE A 34 -21.13 13.18 2.69
C PHE A 34 -21.05 11.69 2.34
N LYS A 35 -20.10 11.33 1.46
CA LYS A 35 -19.82 9.95 1.08
C LYS A 35 -18.41 9.58 1.55
N ALA A 36 -18.34 8.60 2.45
CA ALA A 36 -17.06 8.13 2.96
C ALA A 36 -16.21 7.50 1.85
N SER A 37 -14.91 7.77 1.90
CA SER A 37 -13.91 7.12 1.03
C SER A 37 -13.17 6.02 1.78
N ARG A 38 -12.62 5.04 1.07
CA ARG A 38 -11.79 3.99 1.69
C ARG A 38 -10.62 3.63 0.80
N VAL A 39 -9.46 3.42 1.41
CA VAL A 39 -8.28 2.89 0.72
C VAL A 39 -8.32 1.35 0.76
N LEU A 40 -7.96 0.72 -0.36
CA LEU A 40 -7.80 -0.73 -0.46
C LEU A 40 -6.32 -1.03 -0.73
N PHE A 41 -5.72 -1.81 0.16
CA PHE A 41 -4.36 -2.29 -0.03
C PHE A 41 -4.35 -3.46 -1.01
N HIS A 42 -3.31 -3.52 -1.84
CA HIS A 42 -3.05 -4.61 -2.76
C HIS A 42 -1.61 -5.08 -2.56
N ASP A 43 -1.39 -6.37 -2.73
CA ASP A 43 -0.05 -6.92 -2.63
C ASP A 43 0.83 -6.41 -3.76
N GLN A 44 2.06 -6.05 -3.40
CA GLN A 44 3.08 -5.72 -4.38
C GLN A 44 3.65 -7.03 -4.95
N PHE A 45 3.84 -7.09 -6.28
CA PHE A 45 4.46 -8.23 -6.94
C PHE A 45 5.84 -8.52 -6.31
N SER A 46 5.97 -9.69 -5.66
CA SER A 46 7.22 -10.15 -5.09
C SER A 46 8.06 -10.79 -6.20
N GLN A 47 9.27 -10.29 -6.42
CA GLN A 47 10.23 -10.93 -7.33
C GLN A 47 10.44 -12.38 -6.88
N LEU A 48 9.93 -13.35 -7.66
CA LEU A 48 10.37 -14.74 -7.53
C LEU A 48 11.87 -14.73 -7.84
N MET A 49 12.70 -15.02 -6.83
CA MET A 49 14.10 -15.37 -7.08
C MET A 49 14.05 -16.67 -7.87
N ASN A 50 14.08 -16.61 -9.20
CA ASN A 50 14.42 -17.77 -10.02
C ASN A 50 15.79 -18.26 -9.53
N PRO A 51 15.90 -19.44 -8.89
CA PRO A 51 17.18 -20.13 -8.96
C PRO A 51 17.32 -20.49 -10.43
N GLY A 52 18.34 -19.96 -11.11
CA GLY A 52 18.64 -20.41 -12.45
C GLY A 52 18.72 -21.94 -12.45
N ALA A 53 17.80 -22.60 -13.16
CA ALA A 53 17.90 -24.03 -13.45
C ALA A 53 18.36 -24.15 -14.90
N SER A 54 19.62 -24.58 -15.02
CA SER A 54 20.43 -25.04 -16.17
C SER A 54 19.85 -25.00 -17.60
N PRO A 55 20.68 -24.74 -18.63
CA PRO A 55 20.29 -25.06 -20.00
C PRO A 55 20.10 -26.57 -20.12
N SER A 56 18.88 -27.00 -20.43
CA SER A 56 18.59 -28.38 -20.81
C SER A 56 18.16 -28.41 -22.27
N SER A 57 19.15 -28.43 -23.17
CA SER A 57 19.21 -29.06 -24.51
C SER A 57 20.51 -28.64 -25.17
#